data_AF-A0A7Y6Y5L3-F1
#
_entry.id   AF-A0A7Y6Y5L3-F1
#
_cell.length_a   1.000
_cell.length_b   1.000
_cell.length_c   1.000
_cell.angle_alpha   90.00
_cell.angle_beta   90.00
_cell.angle_gamma   90.00
#
_symmetry.space_group_name_H-M   'P 1'
#
loop_
_entity.id
_entity.type
_entity.pdbx_description
1 polymer ?
#
loop_
_entity_poly.entity_id
_entity_poly.type
_entity_poly.pdbx_seq_one_letter_code
_entity_poly.pdbx_strand_id
1 'polypeptide(L)'
;MKKLLVVILLFFGFKNLYSQILTLDDLKPKELYNSIRLSYMLVDQPVDKVSYALQPKMGFIGLTYNIPINEWLYTGAGFHTAITGDQGGLFTLGVTLGVNFPVYKNLYFDANVHFGGGGGYRTLVNGGGILYPNIGLQYKKKGYSFGVQYGYMNFFTGIQKDDNISFFIEIPSTLRTASYEKAQKEFVVSNITKDKIWKKPGVRSVQQITFDYFFPRGNSRTDASTNPSYQQIDNTLSVIGFEYQRYLNENTFIYAHLDAMYAGLTAGFMDMFIGAGKNFIETKNVNFFAKFGIGAAGGRIFPEGGLTIYPNAGADIKFSDRFGLSIHGGYHRSILGIASFQALTAGFSLKYYSLSGGIEDPFTGKKASKIRTQGIQVGVQNQSYYDVAKFGIPNSDLQLIAIKIMYDINKRFYVMGEASFAYEGKSGGYAHGIFGLGIRSNKFANNKLSLFAEASGGVAGGGRVDSGEGILVRPTAGVNYHINNDFTINVSGGQMWSPFGNVNSTNFNIGISYGISMLNAKK
;
A
#
# COMPACT_ATOMS: atom_id res chain seq x y z
N MET A 1 20.14 -7.63 33.29
CA MET A 1 19.13 -8.70 33.51
C MET A 1 17.87 -8.23 34.24
N LYS A 2 17.92 -7.53 35.39
CA LYS A 2 16.70 -7.06 36.11
C LYS A 2 15.78 -6.13 35.28
N LYS A 3 16.34 -5.20 34.48
CA LYS A 3 15.54 -4.30 33.61
C LYS A 3 14.84 -5.02 32.45
N LEU A 4 15.44 -6.08 31.90
CA LEU A 4 14.85 -6.89 30.82
C LEU A 4 13.66 -7.72 31.33
N LEU A 5 13.77 -8.23 32.57
CA LEU A 5 12.72 -8.99 33.24
C LEU A 5 11.45 -8.17 33.51
N VAL A 6 11.60 -6.88 33.85
CA VAL A 6 10.46 -5.95 34.04
C VAL A 6 9.76 -5.65 32.71
N VAL A 7 10.52 -5.46 31.61
CA VAL A 7 9.95 -5.28 30.27
C VAL A 7 9.17 -6.53 29.84
N ILE A 8 9.71 -7.73 30.07
CA ILE A 8 9.02 -9.00 29.79
C ILE A 8 7.74 -9.11 30.64
N LEU A 9 7.79 -8.80 31.93
CA LEU A 9 6.61 -8.85 32.83
C LEU A 9 5.49 -7.88 32.40
N LEU A 10 5.83 -6.69 31.87
CA LEU A 10 4.84 -5.75 31.33
C LEU A 10 4.12 -6.30 30.08
N PHE A 11 4.79 -7.12 29.28
CA PHE A 11 4.11 -7.83 28.20
C PHE A 11 3.20 -8.92 28.76
N PHE A 12 3.57 -9.68 29.78
CA PHE A 12 2.87 -10.92 30.19
C PHE A 12 1.76 -10.81 31.26
N GLY A 13 1.13 -9.64 31.47
CA GLY A 13 -0.02 -9.56 32.39
C GLY A 13 -1.16 -10.53 32.03
N PHE A 14 -1.45 -11.51 32.90
CA PHE A 14 -2.54 -12.47 32.73
C PHE A 14 -3.88 -11.83 33.16
N LYS A 15 -4.87 -11.81 32.26
CA LYS A 15 -6.28 -11.64 32.63
C LYS A 15 -7.00 -12.95 32.42
N ASN A 16 -7.73 -13.40 33.45
CA ASN A 16 -8.64 -14.53 33.37
C ASN A 16 -9.71 -14.26 32.29
N LEU A 17 -9.86 -15.20 31.35
CA LEU A 17 -10.87 -15.15 30.30
C LEU A 17 -12.09 -15.94 30.76
N TYR A 18 -13.14 -15.24 31.18
CA TYR A 18 -14.48 -15.81 31.16
C TYR A 18 -14.93 -15.95 29.70
N SER A 19 -15.25 -17.17 29.28
CA SER A 19 -15.81 -17.44 27.95
C SER A 19 -17.31 -17.16 27.99
N GLN A 20 -17.73 -16.01 27.47
CA GLN A 20 -19.13 -15.72 27.18
C GLN A 20 -19.43 -16.08 25.72
N ILE A 21 -20.55 -16.75 25.48
CA ILE A 21 -21.05 -17.00 24.12
C ILE A 21 -21.55 -15.67 23.58
N LEU A 22 -20.89 -15.15 22.54
CA LEU A 22 -21.33 -13.94 21.84
C LEU A 22 -22.20 -14.30 20.64
N THR A 23 -23.22 -13.49 20.41
CA THR A 23 -24.12 -13.60 19.26
C THR A 23 -23.92 -12.42 18.32
N LEU A 24 -24.32 -12.55 17.06
CA LEU A 24 -24.14 -11.45 16.10
C LEU A 24 -24.85 -10.15 16.50
N ASP A 25 -25.90 -10.22 17.34
CA ASP A 25 -26.61 -9.05 17.86
C ASP A 25 -25.73 -8.23 18.84
N ASP A 26 -24.65 -8.82 19.38
CA ASP A 26 -23.64 -8.13 20.21
C ASP A 26 -22.65 -7.29 19.36
N LEU A 27 -22.76 -7.36 18.02
CA LEU A 27 -21.85 -6.76 17.06
C LEU A 27 -22.55 -5.67 16.24
N LYS A 28 -22.52 -4.43 16.74
CA LYS A 28 -23.09 -3.27 16.05
C LYS A 28 -22.39 -3.01 14.71
N PRO A 29 -23.10 -3.05 13.57
CA PRO A 29 -22.52 -2.77 12.27
C PRO A 29 -22.26 -1.27 12.04
N LYS A 30 -21.21 -0.99 11.27
CA LYS A 30 -20.86 0.32 10.70
C LYS A 30 -20.54 0.15 9.22
N GLU A 31 -21.28 0.83 8.35
CA GLU A 31 -20.95 0.91 6.92
C GLU A 31 -20.09 2.15 6.67
N LEU A 32 -18.93 1.94 6.04
CA LEU A 32 -18.04 3.00 5.57
C LEU A 32 -18.20 3.10 4.06
N TYR A 33 -18.75 4.22 3.57
CA TYR A 33 -18.97 4.48 2.15
C TYR A 33 -17.76 5.19 1.54
N ASN A 34 -16.73 4.42 1.28
CA ASN A 34 -15.45 4.88 0.75
C ASN A 34 -15.51 4.98 -0.79
N SER A 35 -14.46 5.53 -1.41
CA SER A 35 -14.31 5.51 -2.87
C SER A 35 -12.86 5.29 -3.29
N ILE A 36 -12.68 4.67 -4.46
CA ILE A 36 -11.39 4.59 -5.13
C ILE A 36 -11.40 5.65 -6.22
N ARG A 37 -10.55 6.67 -6.11
CA ARG A 37 -10.35 7.72 -7.10
C ARG A 37 -9.17 7.35 -8.00
N LEU A 38 -9.45 7.24 -9.29
CA LEU A 38 -8.47 7.15 -10.36
C LEU A 38 -8.37 8.53 -11.01
N SER A 39 -7.21 9.17 -10.95
CA SER A 39 -6.96 10.46 -11.56
C SER A 39 -5.92 10.37 -12.68
N TYR A 40 -6.02 11.29 -13.63
CA TYR A 40 -5.02 11.53 -14.67
C TYR A 40 -4.83 13.03 -14.81
N MET A 41 -3.57 13.47 -14.84
CA MET A 41 -3.19 14.81 -15.24
C MET A 41 -2.01 14.76 -16.20
N LEU A 42 -1.93 15.79 -17.04
CA LEU A 42 -0.77 16.06 -17.87
C LEU A 42 -0.02 17.21 -17.21
N VAL A 43 1.28 17.00 -16.98
CA VAL A 43 2.14 17.91 -16.22
C VAL A 43 3.25 18.41 -17.14
N ASP A 44 3.46 19.72 -17.20
CA ASP A 44 4.59 20.30 -17.91
C ASP A 44 5.90 20.11 -17.11
N GLN A 45 6.97 19.70 -17.81
CA GLN A 45 8.27 19.44 -17.21
C GLN A 45 9.22 20.63 -17.42
N PRO A 46 10.13 20.91 -16.48
CA PRO A 46 11.02 22.07 -16.55
C PRO A 46 12.22 21.81 -17.47
N VAL A 47 11.95 21.60 -18.77
CA VAL A 47 12.96 21.24 -19.78
C VAL A 47 14.09 22.27 -19.87
N ASP A 48 13.78 23.56 -19.73
CA ASP A 48 14.77 24.66 -19.79
C ASP A 48 15.65 24.78 -18.53
N LYS A 49 15.35 24.01 -17.48
CA LYS A 49 16.09 24.04 -16.21
C LYS A 49 17.03 22.84 -16.04
N VAL A 50 17.15 21.98 -17.05
CA VAL A 50 17.98 20.78 -17.01
C VAL A 50 18.89 20.69 -18.23
N SER A 51 20.05 20.05 -18.07
CA SER A 51 21.06 19.91 -19.13
C SER A 51 20.95 18.62 -19.94
N TYR A 52 19.93 17.80 -19.67
CA TYR A 52 19.71 16.50 -20.30
C TYR A 52 18.37 16.50 -21.04
N ALA A 53 18.21 15.59 -22.00
CA ALA A 53 16.97 15.45 -22.74
C ALA A 53 15.83 15.04 -21.80
N LEU A 54 14.77 15.86 -21.77
CA LEU A 54 13.58 15.64 -20.97
C LEU A 54 12.35 15.90 -21.85
N GLN A 55 11.36 15.01 -21.78
CA GLN A 55 10.11 15.22 -22.51
C GLN A 55 9.36 16.43 -21.93
N PRO A 56 8.80 17.33 -22.76
CA PRO A 56 8.12 18.52 -22.27
C PRO A 56 6.93 18.24 -21.37
N LYS A 57 6.28 17.08 -21.51
CA LYS A 57 5.09 16.72 -20.75
C LYS A 57 5.19 15.31 -20.16
N MET A 58 4.61 15.14 -18.97
CA MET A 58 4.50 13.89 -18.23
C MET A 58 3.04 13.57 -17.95
N GLY A 59 2.59 12.38 -18.34
CA GLY A 59 1.31 11.83 -17.93
C GLY A 59 1.44 11.24 -16.53
N PHE A 60 0.68 11.78 -15.58
CA PHE A 60 0.78 11.43 -14.17
C PHE A 60 -0.59 10.94 -13.69
N ILE A 61 -0.65 9.66 -13.28
CA ILE A 61 -1.87 9.03 -12.79
C ILE A 61 -1.88 8.94 -11.28
N GLY A 62 -3.06 8.98 -10.67
CA GLY A 62 -3.25 8.79 -9.24
C GLY A 62 -4.23 7.67 -8.93
N LEU A 63 -3.94 6.92 -7.86
CA LEU A 63 -4.83 5.93 -7.26
C LEU A 63 -4.98 6.28 -5.78
N THR A 64 -6.14 6.80 -5.40
CA THR A 64 -6.42 7.23 -4.01
C THR A 64 -7.63 6.50 -3.44
N TYR A 65 -7.50 5.98 -2.23
CA TYR A 65 -8.62 5.46 -1.45
C TYR A 65 -9.16 6.54 -0.52
N ASN A 66 -10.35 7.07 -0.82
CA ASN A 66 -11.02 8.12 -0.07
C ASN A 66 -11.96 7.52 0.99
N ILE A 67 -11.91 8.09 2.19
CA ILE A 67 -12.68 7.70 3.36
C ILE A 67 -13.44 8.95 3.84
N PRO A 68 -14.79 8.94 3.83
CA PRO A 68 -15.57 10.05 4.39
C PRO A 68 -15.38 10.12 5.89
N ILE A 69 -15.08 11.32 6.39
CA ILE A 69 -15.06 11.62 7.82
C ILE A 69 -16.47 12.02 8.27
N ASN A 70 -17.15 12.83 7.45
CA ASN A 70 -18.54 13.22 7.62
C ASN A 70 -19.18 13.47 6.23
N GLU A 71 -20.34 14.14 6.18
CA GLU A 71 -21.09 14.37 4.93
C GLU A 71 -20.36 15.24 3.90
N TRP A 72 -19.42 16.10 4.34
CA TRP A 72 -18.72 17.04 3.47
C TRP A 72 -17.19 16.90 3.53
N LEU A 73 -16.63 16.35 4.61
CA LEU A 73 -15.19 16.18 4.80
C LEU A 73 -14.79 14.72 4.51
N TYR A 74 -13.73 14.55 3.74
CA TYR A 74 -13.10 13.26 3.50
C TYR A 74 -11.58 13.34 3.67
N THR A 75 -10.99 12.20 3.95
CA THR A 75 -9.54 12.01 3.85
C THR A 75 -9.26 10.88 2.87
N GLY A 76 -8.00 10.66 2.52
CA GLY A 76 -7.62 9.52 1.69
C GLY A 76 -6.14 9.25 1.77
N ALA A 77 -5.76 8.13 1.17
CA ALA A 77 -4.40 7.66 1.06
C ALA A 77 -4.19 7.14 -0.36
N GLY A 78 -3.09 7.48 -0.99
CA GLY A 78 -2.92 7.12 -2.39
C GLY A 78 -1.52 7.32 -2.94
N PHE A 79 -1.33 6.75 -4.12
CA PHE A 79 -0.12 6.88 -4.91
C PHE A 79 -0.37 7.75 -6.14
N HIS A 80 0.68 8.44 -6.58
CA HIS A 80 0.75 8.95 -7.94
C HIS A 80 1.99 8.42 -8.64
N THR A 81 1.89 8.17 -9.94
CA THR A 81 3.01 7.63 -10.72
C THR A 81 2.98 8.09 -12.18
N ALA A 82 4.16 8.24 -12.78
CA ALA A 82 4.31 8.64 -14.17
C ALA A 82 4.16 7.45 -15.11
N ILE A 83 3.36 7.65 -16.17
CA ILE A 83 3.11 6.67 -17.22
C ILE A 83 3.60 7.12 -18.60
N THR A 84 3.96 8.41 -18.75
CA THR A 84 4.62 8.92 -19.96
C THR A 84 5.68 9.98 -19.58
N GLY A 85 6.48 10.45 -20.55
CA GLY A 85 7.35 11.61 -20.37
C GLY A 85 8.76 11.30 -19.87
N ASP A 86 9.27 10.10 -20.12
CA ASP A 86 10.60 9.63 -19.69
C ASP A 86 10.81 9.67 -18.16
N GLN A 87 9.71 9.66 -17.40
CA GLN A 87 9.68 9.67 -15.93
C GLN A 87 9.26 8.32 -15.33
N GLY A 88 9.36 7.21 -16.07
CA GLY A 88 9.13 5.87 -15.52
C GLY A 88 9.95 5.65 -14.25
N GLY A 89 9.32 5.14 -13.19
CA GLY A 89 9.91 5.06 -11.85
C GLY A 89 9.67 6.27 -10.94
N LEU A 90 9.00 7.32 -11.41
CA LEU A 90 8.49 8.35 -10.51
C LEU A 90 7.24 7.81 -9.79
N PHE A 91 7.36 7.61 -8.47
CA PHE A 91 6.27 7.20 -7.59
C PHE A 91 6.20 8.11 -6.38
N THR A 92 4.99 8.53 -6.00
CA THR A 92 4.76 9.25 -4.74
C THR A 92 3.68 8.55 -3.92
N LEU A 93 3.80 8.59 -2.60
CA LEU A 93 2.79 8.14 -1.65
C LEU A 93 2.42 9.31 -0.74
N GLY A 94 1.14 9.45 -0.44
CA GLY A 94 0.69 10.50 0.47
C GLY A 94 -0.72 10.33 0.97
N VAL A 95 -1.14 11.35 1.72
CA VAL A 95 -2.48 11.48 2.28
C VAL A 95 -3.18 12.70 1.70
N THR A 96 -4.49 12.59 1.61
CA THR A 96 -5.37 13.64 1.09
C THR A 96 -6.33 14.09 2.17
N LEU A 97 -6.60 15.39 2.23
CA LEU A 97 -7.71 15.96 2.98
C LEU A 97 -8.55 16.78 1.99
N GLY A 98 -9.86 16.56 1.97
CA GLY A 98 -10.72 17.22 1.01
C GLY A 98 -12.12 17.46 1.50
N VAL A 99 -12.79 18.38 0.81
CA VAL A 99 -14.18 18.76 1.04
C VAL A 99 -15.00 18.53 -0.22
N ASN A 100 -16.26 18.13 -0.03
CA ASN A 100 -17.19 17.83 -1.10
C ASN A 100 -18.59 18.34 -0.75
N PHE A 101 -19.06 19.38 -1.42
CA PHE A 101 -20.34 20.04 -1.12
C PHE A 101 -21.31 19.93 -2.29
N PRO A 102 -22.61 19.67 -2.06
CA PRO A 102 -23.60 19.71 -3.13
C PRO A 102 -23.74 21.14 -3.67
N VAL A 103 -23.69 21.30 -4.99
CA VAL A 103 -23.94 22.57 -5.69
C VAL A 103 -25.35 22.56 -6.28
N TYR A 104 -25.65 21.54 -7.08
CA TYR A 104 -26.97 21.38 -7.69
C TYR A 104 -27.22 19.92 -8.09
N LYS A 105 -28.28 19.30 -7.54
CA LYS A 105 -28.64 17.90 -7.79
C LYS A 105 -27.42 16.96 -7.58
N ASN A 106 -26.90 16.41 -8.68
CA ASN A 106 -25.80 15.46 -8.71
C ASN A 106 -24.43 16.13 -8.91
N LEU A 107 -24.39 17.46 -9.02
CA LEU A 107 -23.17 18.24 -9.16
C LEU A 107 -22.70 18.72 -7.78
N TYR A 108 -21.43 18.44 -7.50
CA TYR A 108 -20.76 18.73 -6.25
C TYR A 108 -19.51 19.55 -6.52
N PHE A 109 -19.21 20.47 -5.62
CA PHE A 109 -17.91 21.09 -5.50
C PHE A 109 -16.96 20.10 -4.84
N ASP A 110 -15.75 19.94 -5.37
CA ASP A 110 -14.68 19.12 -4.77
C ASP A 110 -13.40 19.92 -4.68
N ALA A 111 -12.84 20.05 -3.49
CA ALA A 111 -11.52 20.63 -3.28
C ALA A 111 -10.72 19.74 -2.33
N ASN A 112 -9.43 19.57 -2.60
CA ASN A 112 -8.58 18.72 -1.78
C ASN A 112 -7.12 19.18 -1.80
N VAL A 113 -6.38 18.78 -0.78
CA VAL A 113 -4.92 18.90 -0.72
C VAL A 113 -4.35 17.51 -0.50
N HIS A 114 -3.41 17.13 -1.35
CA HIS A 114 -2.57 15.95 -1.17
C HIS A 114 -1.19 16.37 -0.68
N PHE A 115 -0.71 15.73 0.39
CA PHE A 115 0.65 15.85 0.88
C PHE A 115 1.31 14.48 0.88
N GLY A 116 2.51 14.39 0.32
CA GLY A 116 3.20 13.13 0.17
C GLY A 116 4.70 13.26 0.02
N GLY A 117 5.34 12.10 -0.11
CA GLY A 117 6.75 11.96 -0.46
C GLY A 117 6.94 11.01 -1.63
N GLY A 118 8.16 10.95 -2.16
CA GLY A 118 8.58 10.02 -3.20
C GLY A 118 9.41 10.70 -4.27
N GLY A 119 9.23 10.28 -5.50
CA GLY A 119 9.81 10.90 -6.68
C GLY A 119 10.52 9.92 -7.60
N GLY A 120 11.18 10.46 -8.62
CA GLY A 120 11.94 9.72 -9.62
C GLY A 120 13.30 10.37 -9.82
N TYR A 121 13.50 11.07 -10.94
CA TYR A 121 14.72 11.82 -11.19
C TYR A 121 14.97 12.89 -10.12
N ARG A 122 15.95 12.64 -9.24
CA ARG A 122 16.29 13.52 -8.12
C ARG A 122 16.58 14.98 -8.53
N THR A 123 17.12 15.21 -9.72
CA THR A 123 17.34 16.55 -10.27
C THR A 123 16.05 17.38 -10.37
N LEU A 124 14.90 16.72 -10.54
CA LEU A 124 13.59 17.36 -10.65
C LEU A 124 12.89 17.52 -9.30
N VAL A 125 12.97 16.49 -8.44
CA VAL A 125 12.19 16.39 -7.21
C VAL A 125 12.97 16.66 -5.93
N ASN A 126 14.31 16.65 -5.98
CA ASN A 126 15.26 16.84 -4.88
C ASN A 126 14.99 16.04 -3.60
N GLY A 127 14.17 16.54 -2.68
CA GLY A 127 13.83 15.90 -1.41
C GLY A 127 12.64 14.94 -1.52
N GLY A 128 11.83 15.07 -2.57
CA GLY A 128 10.70 14.19 -2.87
C GLY A 128 9.34 14.67 -2.38
N GLY A 129 9.32 15.73 -1.58
CA GLY A 129 8.09 16.26 -1.01
C GLY A 129 7.18 16.87 -2.05
N ILE A 130 5.94 16.39 -2.08
CA ILE A 130 4.89 16.83 -2.99
C ILE A 130 3.73 17.43 -2.19
N LEU A 131 3.28 18.60 -2.64
CA LEU A 131 2.03 19.22 -2.23
C LEU A 131 1.19 19.44 -3.49
N TYR A 132 -0.07 19.01 -3.45
CA TYR A 132 -0.95 19.11 -4.60
C TYR A 132 -2.37 19.53 -4.18
N PRO A 133 -2.62 20.84 -4.07
CA PRO A 133 -3.96 21.41 -3.97
C PRO A 133 -4.73 21.27 -5.29
N ASN A 134 -6.01 20.94 -5.17
CA ASN A 134 -6.97 20.78 -6.26
C ASN A 134 -8.30 21.45 -5.91
N ILE A 135 -8.96 22.02 -6.91
CA ILE A 135 -10.32 22.57 -6.81
C ILE A 135 -11.09 22.29 -8.11
N GLY A 136 -12.35 21.91 -7.99
CA GLY A 136 -13.16 21.63 -9.16
C GLY A 136 -14.55 21.11 -8.85
N LEU A 137 -15.06 20.33 -9.80
CA LEU A 137 -16.42 19.82 -9.77
C LEU A 137 -16.44 18.30 -9.93
N GLN A 138 -17.36 17.68 -9.22
CA GLN A 138 -17.65 16.26 -9.28
C GLN A 138 -19.12 16.05 -9.65
N TYR A 139 -19.38 15.22 -10.64
CA TYR A 139 -20.71 14.72 -10.94
C TYR A 139 -20.89 13.31 -10.38
N LYS A 140 -21.84 13.13 -9.46
CA LYS A 140 -22.14 11.85 -8.81
C LYS A 140 -23.28 11.13 -9.51
N LYS A 141 -23.05 9.89 -9.94
CA LYS A 141 -24.08 9.00 -10.49
C LYS A 141 -24.15 7.72 -9.67
N LYS A 142 -25.24 6.97 -9.83
CA LYS A 142 -25.36 5.65 -9.20
C LYS A 142 -24.27 4.73 -9.74
N GLY A 143 -23.34 4.34 -8.86
CA GLY A 143 -22.29 3.35 -9.14
C GLY A 143 -20.94 3.93 -9.58
N TYR A 144 -20.85 5.23 -9.87
CA TYR A 144 -19.58 5.91 -10.15
C TYR A 144 -19.76 7.43 -10.10
N SER A 145 -18.68 8.15 -9.88
CA SER A 145 -18.62 9.61 -10.05
C SER A 145 -17.50 9.95 -11.01
N PHE A 146 -17.57 11.10 -11.66
CA PHE A 146 -16.45 11.65 -12.43
C PHE A 146 -16.31 13.13 -12.13
N GLY A 147 -15.13 13.68 -12.34
CA GLY A 147 -14.90 15.10 -12.09
C GLY A 147 -13.69 15.64 -12.81
N VAL A 148 -13.60 16.96 -12.77
CA VAL A 148 -12.51 17.75 -13.34
C VAL A 148 -12.03 18.70 -12.26
N GLN A 149 -10.72 18.80 -12.08
CA GLN A 149 -10.10 19.71 -11.14
C GLN A 149 -9.01 20.53 -11.83
N TYR A 150 -8.89 21.77 -11.41
CA TYR A 150 -7.69 22.55 -11.61
C TYR A 150 -6.83 22.41 -10.35
N GLY A 151 -5.53 22.18 -10.52
CA GLY A 151 -4.64 21.99 -9.39
C GLY A 151 -3.21 22.43 -9.71
N TYR A 152 -2.42 22.61 -8.65
CA TYR A 152 -1.02 23.01 -8.75
C TYR A 152 -0.15 21.93 -8.15
N MET A 153 0.48 21.12 -8.99
CA MET A 153 1.39 20.08 -8.53
C MET A 153 2.74 20.73 -8.17
N ASN A 154 3.17 20.60 -6.92
CA ASN A 154 4.38 21.24 -6.43
C ASN A 154 5.28 20.23 -5.72
N PHE A 155 6.35 19.79 -6.37
CA PHE A 155 7.47 19.20 -5.63
C PHE A 155 8.22 20.33 -4.91
N PHE A 156 7.78 20.68 -3.70
CA PHE A 156 8.23 21.90 -3.00
C PHE A 156 9.71 21.86 -2.60
N THR A 157 10.32 20.67 -2.60
CA THR A 157 11.76 20.52 -2.39
C THR A 157 12.57 20.63 -3.69
N GLY A 158 11.94 20.54 -4.87
CA GLY A 158 12.58 20.49 -6.19
C GLY A 158 12.09 21.58 -7.16
N ILE A 159 12.36 21.34 -8.45
CA ILE A 159 12.04 22.26 -9.56
C ILE A 159 10.81 21.84 -10.38
N GLN A 160 10.35 20.59 -10.24
CA GLN A 160 9.16 20.08 -10.92
C GLN A 160 7.89 20.66 -10.30
N LYS A 161 7.25 21.60 -11.00
CA LYS A 161 6.02 22.28 -10.55
C LYS A 161 5.19 22.64 -11.77
N ASP A 162 3.87 22.52 -11.67
CA ASP A 162 2.98 22.83 -12.79
C ASP A 162 1.52 23.03 -12.37
N ASP A 163 0.86 23.99 -13.03
CA ASP A 163 -0.60 24.14 -13.00
C ASP A 163 -1.21 23.20 -14.03
N ASN A 164 -2.16 22.37 -13.62
CA ASN A 164 -2.70 21.33 -14.47
C ASN A 164 -4.20 21.15 -14.32
N ILE A 165 -4.79 20.52 -15.34
CA ILE A 165 -6.16 20.03 -15.31
C ILE A 165 -6.11 18.53 -15.08
N SER A 166 -6.75 18.08 -14.00
CA SER A 166 -6.89 16.67 -13.70
C SER A 166 -8.31 16.19 -13.95
N PHE A 167 -8.42 14.99 -14.50
CA PHE A 167 -9.66 14.27 -14.68
C PHE A 167 -9.67 13.09 -13.72
N PHE A 168 -10.80 12.80 -13.11
CA PHE A 168 -10.90 11.64 -12.23
C PHE A 168 -12.21 10.90 -12.35
N ILE A 169 -12.16 9.61 -12.04
CA ILE A 169 -13.31 8.73 -11.85
C ILE A 169 -13.24 8.19 -10.43
N GLU A 170 -14.37 8.18 -9.72
CA GLU A 170 -14.51 7.51 -8.44
C GLU A 170 -15.42 6.30 -8.52
N ILE A 171 -14.92 5.19 -7.99
CA ILE A 171 -15.66 3.94 -7.86
C ILE A 171 -16.02 3.75 -6.38
N PRO A 172 -17.31 3.68 -6.01
CA PRO A 172 -17.71 3.51 -4.62
C PRO A 172 -17.26 2.15 -4.08
N SER A 173 -16.80 2.13 -2.84
CA SER A 173 -16.38 0.94 -2.10
C SER A 173 -16.99 0.97 -0.71
N THR A 174 -17.75 -0.06 -0.35
CA THR A 174 -18.38 -0.13 0.98
C THR A 174 -17.67 -1.15 1.84
N LEU A 175 -17.16 -0.72 3.00
CA LEU A 175 -16.66 -1.62 4.03
C LEU A 175 -17.70 -1.78 5.12
N ARG A 176 -18.01 -3.03 5.48
CA ARG A 176 -18.88 -3.37 6.61
C ARG A 176 -18.00 -3.79 7.77
N THR A 177 -18.07 -3.01 8.84
CA THR A 177 -17.14 -3.07 9.97
C THR A 177 -17.89 -2.98 11.29
N ALA A 178 -17.19 -3.22 12.38
CA ALA A 178 -17.61 -2.91 13.73
C ALA A 178 -16.42 -2.27 14.48
N SER A 179 -16.66 -1.78 15.70
CA SER A 179 -15.59 -1.23 16.53
C SER A 179 -14.46 -2.23 16.75
N TYR A 180 -13.23 -1.74 16.72
CA TYR A 180 -12.01 -2.53 16.91
C TYR A 180 -11.95 -3.22 18.28
N GLU A 181 -12.69 -2.75 19.29
CA GLU A 181 -12.86 -3.44 20.58
C GLU A 181 -13.42 -4.88 20.43
N LYS A 182 -14.11 -5.15 19.32
CA LYS A 182 -14.65 -6.47 19.00
C LYS A 182 -13.68 -7.34 18.18
N ALA A 183 -12.46 -6.89 17.89
CA ALA A 183 -11.47 -7.66 17.15
C ALA A 183 -11.14 -9.01 17.82
N GLN A 184 -10.90 -10.03 16.98
CA GLN A 184 -10.50 -11.37 17.39
C GLN A 184 -11.50 -12.09 18.31
N LYS A 185 -12.79 -11.78 18.20
CA LYS A 185 -13.89 -12.45 18.93
C LYS A 185 -14.66 -13.38 17.98
N GLU A 186 -15.16 -14.49 18.52
CA GLU A 186 -16.07 -15.38 17.78
C GLU A 186 -17.53 -15.06 18.14
N PHE A 187 -18.39 -15.11 17.12
CA PHE A 187 -19.82 -14.88 17.23
C PHE A 187 -20.59 -16.03 16.59
N VAL A 188 -21.64 -16.48 17.26
CA VAL A 188 -22.60 -17.45 16.71
C VAL A 188 -23.61 -16.70 15.83
N VAL A 189 -23.85 -17.22 14.63
CA VAL A 189 -24.84 -16.68 13.70
C VAL A 189 -26.18 -17.32 14.02
N SER A 190 -27.09 -16.57 14.65
CA SER A 190 -28.47 -17.00 14.89
C SER A 190 -29.35 -16.70 13.67
N ASN A 191 -30.40 -17.50 13.45
CA ASN A 191 -31.37 -17.27 12.37
C ASN A 191 -32.19 -15.97 12.54
N ILE A 192 -32.12 -15.33 13.72
CA ILE A 192 -32.94 -14.18 14.14
C ILE A 192 -32.10 -12.90 14.25
N THR A 193 -30.94 -12.82 13.59
CA THR A 193 -30.15 -11.58 13.59
C THR A 193 -30.99 -10.39 13.12
N LYS A 194 -31.11 -9.36 13.95
CA LYS A 194 -31.94 -8.17 13.64
C LYS A 194 -31.29 -7.28 12.60
N ASP A 195 -29.96 -7.27 12.55
CA ASP A 195 -29.18 -6.43 11.67
C ASP A 195 -29.17 -6.92 10.22
N LYS A 196 -29.93 -6.24 9.36
CA LYS A 196 -29.97 -6.50 7.91
C LYS A 196 -28.61 -6.34 7.22
N ILE A 197 -27.69 -5.55 7.81
CA ILE A 197 -26.36 -5.27 7.24
C ILE A 197 -25.52 -6.54 7.17
N TRP A 198 -25.51 -7.35 8.23
CA TRP A 198 -24.70 -8.57 8.26
C TRP A 198 -25.23 -9.68 7.34
N LYS A 199 -26.54 -9.66 7.05
CA LYS A 199 -27.18 -10.57 6.10
C LYS A 199 -26.77 -10.32 4.65
N LYS A 200 -26.16 -9.16 4.34
CA LYS A 200 -25.64 -8.91 3.01
C LYS A 200 -24.48 -9.88 2.71
N PRO A 201 -24.33 -10.35 1.46
CA PRO A 201 -23.24 -11.26 1.12
C PRO A 201 -21.87 -10.64 1.37
N GLY A 202 -20.92 -11.48 1.80
CA GLY A 202 -19.54 -11.09 2.05
C GLY A 202 -18.77 -10.80 0.76
N VAL A 203 -17.53 -10.35 0.92
CA VAL A 203 -16.58 -10.11 -0.16
C VAL A 203 -15.54 -11.22 -0.14
N ARG A 204 -15.52 -12.02 -1.22
CA ARG A 204 -14.44 -12.98 -1.45
C ARG A 204 -13.22 -12.23 -1.98
N SER A 205 -12.13 -12.30 -1.24
CA SER A 205 -10.87 -11.64 -1.59
C SER A 205 -9.66 -12.53 -1.31
N VAL A 206 -8.55 -12.23 -1.98
CA VAL A 206 -7.27 -12.90 -1.79
C VAL A 206 -6.23 -11.83 -1.53
N GLN A 207 -5.39 -12.07 -0.53
CA GLN A 207 -4.18 -11.29 -0.30
C GLN A 207 -3.01 -12.22 -0.58
N GLN A 208 -1.96 -11.74 -1.22
CA GLN A 208 -0.77 -12.56 -1.43
C GLN A 208 0.52 -11.77 -1.39
N ILE A 209 1.56 -12.45 -0.93
CA ILE A 209 2.94 -12.01 -1.04
C ILE A 209 3.54 -12.77 -2.21
N THR A 210 4.17 -12.05 -3.14
CA THR A 210 4.75 -12.58 -4.36
C THR A 210 6.27 -12.56 -4.27
N PHE A 211 6.90 -13.60 -4.80
CA PHE A 211 8.35 -13.71 -5.00
C PHE A 211 8.59 -13.99 -6.46
N ASP A 212 8.99 -12.95 -7.18
CA ASP A 212 9.08 -12.95 -8.63
C ASP A 212 10.51 -12.77 -9.11
N TYR A 213 10.83 -13.45 -10.21
CA TYR A 213 12.12 -13.40 -10.86
C TYR A 213 11.90 -12.91 -12.28
N PHE A 214 12.52 -11.78 -12.61
CA PHE A 214 12.50 -11.22 -13.95
C PHE A 214 13.76 -11.69 -14.67
N PHE A 215 13.57 -12.13 -15.91
CA PHE A 215 14.61 -12.51 -16.85
C PHE A 215 14.62 -11.48 -17.98
N PRO A 216 15.38 -10.38 -17.84
CA PRO A 216 15.40 -9.28 -18.78
C PRO A 216 15.84 -9.72 -20.17
N ARG A 217 15.28 -9.08 -21.20
CA ARG A 217 15.55 -9.36 -22.61
C ARG A 217 15.59 -8.07 -23.43
N GLY A 218 16.01 -8.20 -24.69
CA GLY A 218 16.00 -7.11 -25.66
C GLY A 218 16.98 -6.00 -25.27
N ASN A 219 16.54 -4.75 -25.31
CA ASN A 219 17.39 -3.57 -25.07
C ASN A 219 17.30 -3.04 -23.63
N SER A 220 17.00 -3.92 -22.66
CA SER A 220 16.90 -3.56 -21.24
C SER A 220 18.25 -3.12 -20.71
N ARG A 221 18.35 -1.88 -20.17
CA ARG A 221 19.61 -1.29 -19.71
C ARG A 221 19.44 -0.58 -18.38
N THR A 222 20.50 -0.55 -17.58
CA THR A 222 20.57 0.24 -16.34
C THR A 222 20.53 1.74 -16.62
N ASP A 223 20.25 2.54 -15.60
CA ASP A 223 20.33 4.00 -15.69
C ASP A 223 21.79 4.51 -15.83
N ALA A 224 21.97 5.83 -15.84
CA ALA A 224 23.29 6.45 -15.97
C ALA A 224 24.19 6.27 -14.73
N SER A 225 23.66 5.77 -13.62
CA SER A 225 24.36 5.73 -12.33
C SER A 225 25.27 4.52 -12.14
N THR A 226 25.25 3.57 -13.07
CA THR A 226 26.14 2.41 -13.11
C THR A 226 27.50 2.75 -13.75
N ASN A 227 28.51 1.90 -13.53
CA ASN A 227 29.85 2.04 -14.12
C ASN A 227 30.29 0.71 -14.78
N PRO A 228 30.41 0.64 -16.14
CA PRO A 228 30.07 1.68 -17.12
C PRO A 228 28.59 2.07 -17.08
N SER A 229 28.25 3.29 -17.51
CA SER A 229 26.85 3.73 -17.57
C SER A 229 26.04 2.96 -18.62
N TYR A 230 24.74 2.80 -18.38
CA TYR A 230 23.80 2.20 -19.34
C TYR A 230 24.12 0.75 -19.73
N GLN A 231 24.66 -0.02 -18.79
CA GLN A 231 24.92 -1.45 -18.97
C GLN A 231 23.65 -2.19 -19.36
N GLN A 232 23.80 -3.12 -20.29
CA GLN A 232 22.79 -4.13 -20.58
C GLN A 232 22.44 -4.91 -19.31
N ILE A 233 21.14 -5.15 -19.09
CA ILE A 233 20.67 -6.01 -18.00
C ILE A 233 20.45 -7.40 -18.58
N ASP A 234 21.31 -8.35 -18.21
CA ASP A 234 21.27 -9.75 -18.65
C ASP A 234 21.18 -10.76 -17.48
N ASN A 235 21.26 -10.27 -16.25
CA ASN A 235 21.12 -11.06 -15.03
C ASN A 235 19.66 -11.13 -14.55
N THR A 236 19.37 -12.12 -13.71
CA THR A 236 18.07 -12.24 -13.04
C THR A 236 17.87 -11.10 -12.05
N LEU A 237 16.68 -10.49 -12.09
CA LEU A 237 16.24 -9.49 -11.11
C LEU A 237 15.23 -10.14 -10.19
N SER A 238 15.42 -10.01 -8.88
CA SER A 238 14.52 -10.60 -7.88
C SER A 238 13.65 -9.53 -7.26
N VAL A 239 12.36 -9.83 -7.19
CA VAL A 239 11.28 -8.91 -6.86
C VAL A 239 10.42 -9.52 -5.77
N ILE A 240 9.99 -8.69 -4.82
CA ILE A 240 9.00 -9.06 -3.81
C ILE A 240 7.83 -8.08 -3.89
N GLY A 241 6.62 -8.62 -3.75
CA GLY A 241 5.42 -7.81 -3.88
C GLY A 241 4.25 -8.24 -3.04
N PHE A 242 3.21 -7.44 -3.16
CA PHE A 242 1.92 -7.68 -2.53
C PHE A 242 0.80 -7.49 -3.55
N GLU A 243 -0.13 -8.44 -3.60
CA GLU A 243 -1.33 -8.33 -4.41
C GLU A 243 -2.59 -8.52 -3.56
N TYR A 244 -3.57 -7.65 -3.80
CA TYR A 244 -4.92 -7.80 -3.33
C TYR A 244 -5.87 -8.08 -4.50
N GLN A 245 -6.62 -9.18 -4.41
CA GLN A 245 -7.64 -9.56 -5.37
C GLN A 245 -9.03 -9.48 -4.76
N ARG A 246 -10.00 -9.01 -5.55
CA ARG A 246 -11.43 -9.05 -5.23
C ARG A 246 -12.17 -9.81 -6.31
N TYR A 247 -12.88 -10.85 -5.91
CA TYR A 247 -13.72 -11.64 -6.82
C TYR A 247 -14.99 -10.87 -7.16
N LEU A 248 -15.29 -10.77 -8.45
CA LEU A 248 -16.51 -10.17 -9.00
C LEU A 248 -17.60 -11.22 -9.20
N ASN A 249 -17.19 -12.45 -9.52
CA ASN A 249 -18.01 -13.65 -9.61
C ASN A 249 -17.17 -14.86 -9.16
N GLU A 250 -17.64 -16.09 -9.38
CA GLU A 250 -16.96 -17.30 -8.90
C GLU A 250 -15.52 -17.44 -9.37
N ASN A 251 -15.23 -17.01 -10.59
CA ASN A 251 -13.96 -17.27 -11.27
C ASN A 251 -13.22 -16.02 -11.78
N THR A 252 -13.87 -14.86 -11.78
CA THR A 252 -13.30 -13.59 -12.28
C THR A 252 -13.01 -12.68 -11.11
N PHE A 253 -11.81 -12.10 -11.11
CA PHE A 253 -11.35 -11.18 -10.08
C PHE A 253 -10.69 -9.94 -10.70
N ILE A 254 -10.73 -8.85 -9.95
CA ILE A 254 -9.90 -7.67 -10.19
C ILE A 254 -8.81 -7.64 -9.13
N TYR A 255 -7.67 -7.01 -9.45
CA TYR A 255 -6.55 -6.95 -8.52
C TYR A 255 -5.77 -5.65 -8.59
N ALA A 256 -5.06 -5.37 -7.51
CA ALA A 256 -4.02 -4.36 -7.42
C ALA A 256 -2.75 -5.02 -6.88
N HIS A 257 -1.62 -4.76 -7.52
CA HIS A 257 -0.32 -5.40 -7.29
C HIS A 257 0.76 -4.33 -7.20
N LEU A 258 1.72 -4.53 -6.29
CA LEU A 258 2.84 -3.63 -6.04
C LEU A 258 4.09 -4.47 -5.81
N ASP A 259 5.18 -4.13 -6.50
CA ASP A 259 6.47 -4.82 -6.42
C ASP A 259 7.62 -3.87 -6.10
N ALA A 260 8.66 -4.42 -5.47
CA ALA A 260 9.96 -3.78 -5.33
C ALA A 260 11.10 -4.79 -5.59
N MET A 261 12.13 -4.34 -6.32
CA MET A 261 13.34 -5.14 -6.56
C MET A 261 14.28 -5.14 -5.35
N TYR A 262 14.78 -6.32 -4.98
CA TYR A 262 15.71 -6.50 -3.85
C TYR A 262 17.03 -7.16 -4.21
N ALA A 263 17.20 -7.65 -5.44
CA ALA A 263 18.45 -8.23 -5.92
C ALA A 263 18.57 -8.15 -7.44
N GLY A 264 19.80 -8.13 -7.94
CA GLY A 264 20.12 -8.09 -9.37
C GLY A 264 20.11 -6.70 -10.00
N LEU A 265 19.68 -5.66 -9.29
CA LEU A 265 19.77 -4.27 -9.72
C LEU A 265 20.13 -3.40 -8.51
N THR A 266 20.75 -2.24 -8.77
CA THR A 266 20.83 -1.20 -7.75
C THR A 266 19.42 -0.84 -7.26
N ALA A 267 19.24 -0.69 -5.96
CA ALA A 267 17.93 -0.48 -5.39
C ALA A 267 17.24 0.80 -5.91
N GLY A 268 15.93 0.70 -6.15
CA GLY A 268 15.07 1.81 -6.59
C GLY A 268 14.14 1.53 -7.77
N PHE A 269 14.03 0.27 -8.21
CA PHE A 269 12.95 -0.13 -9.13
C PHE A 269 11.68 -0.47 -8.36
N MET A 270 10.55 -0.01 -8.87
CA MET A 270 9.21 -0.32 -8.37
C MET A 270 8.25 -0.48 -9.55
N ASP A 271 7.25 -1.33 -9.36
CA ASP A 271 6.09 -1.36 -10.25
C ASP A 271 4.76 -1.42 -9.48
N MET A 272 3.70 -1.00 -10.18
CA MET A 272 2.33 -1.05 -9.71
C MET A 272 1.43 -1.46 -10.87
N PHE A 273 0.58 -2.45 -10.64
CA PHE A 273 -0.42 -2.88 -11.62
C PHE A 273 -1.82 -2.88 -11.04
N ILE A 274 -2.79 -2.49 -11.87
CA ILE A 274 -4.19 -2.84 -11.69
C ILE A 274 -4.61 -3.74 -12.85
N GLY A 275 -5.52 -4.66 -12.59
CA GLY A 275 -5.90 -5.60 -13.63
C GLY A 275 -7.08 -6.48 -13.31
N ALA A 276 -7.32 -7.42 -14.21
CA ALA A 276 -8.34 -8.45 -14.08
C ALA A 276 -7.74 -9.82 -14.37
N GLY A 277 -8.29 -10.83 -13.71
CA GLY A 277 -7.91 -12.21 -13.89
C GLY A 277 -9.11 -13.14 -13.87
N LYS A 278 -8.90 -14.33 -14.41
CA LYS A 278 -9.91 -15.38 -14.48
C LYS A 278 -9.28 -16.73 -14.16
N ASN A 279 -9.91 -17.47 -13.26
CA ASN A 279 -9.68 -18.89 -13.10
C ASN A 279 -10.46 -19.63 -14.19
N PHE A 280 -9.78 -20.29 -15.12
CA PHE A 280 -10.44 -21.01 -16.22
C PHE A 280 -10.68 -22.49 -15.91
N ILE A 281 -9.93 -23.05 -14.97
CA ILE A 281 -10.17 -24.39 -14.40
C ILE A 281 -10.12 -24.26 -12.88
N GLU A 282 -11.18 -24.65 -12.19
CA GLU A 282 -11.24 -24.68 -10.72
C GLU A 282 -11.60 -26.08 -10.23
N THR A 283 -10.71 -26.66 -9.45
CA THR A 283 -10.97 -27.88 -8.68
C THR A 283 -10.97 -27.55 -7.19
N LYS A 284 -11.21 -28.55 -6.35
CA LYS A 284 -11.15 -28.38 -4.89
C LYS A 284 -9.79 -27.86 -4.42
N ASN A 285 -8.70 -28.31 -5.04
CA ASN A 285 -7.34 -28.06 -4.58
C ASN A 285 -6.48 -27.26 -5.57
N VAL A 286 -6.82 -27.26 -6.85
CA VAL A 286 -6.03 -26.60 -7.90
C VAL A 286 -6.90 -25.66 -8.73
N ASN A 287 -6.49 -24.40 -8.86
CA ASN A 287 -7.09 -23.44 -9.77
C ASN A 287 -6.06 -22.99 -10.80
N PHE A 288 -6.39 -23.06 -12.10
CA PHE A 288 -5.57 -22.47 -13.15
C PHE A 288 -6.12 -21.09 -13.50
N PHE A 289 -5.24 -20.09 -13.59
CA PHE A 289 -5.63 -18.72 -13.82
C PHE A 289 -4.79 -18.05 -14.91
N ALA A 290 -5.39 -17.04 -15.53
CA ALA A 290 -4.70 -16.06 -16.34
C ALA A 290 -5.15 -14.68 -15.89
N LYS A 291 -4.23 -13.72 -15.85
CA LYS A 291 -4.53 -12.32 -15.52
C LYS A 291 -3.72 -11.37 -16.40
N PHE A 292 -4.26 -10.18 -16.58
CA PHE A 292 -3.63 -9.11 -17.31
C PHE A 292 -3.62 -7.86 -16.44
N GLY A 293 -2.45 -7.23 -16.32
CA GLY A 293 -2.24 -5.99 -15.61
C GLY A 293 -1.79 -4.88 -16.54
N ILE A 294 -2.20 -3.65 -16.21
CA ILE A 294 -1.66 -2.42 -16.78
C ILE A 294 -1.35 -1.46 -15.62
N GLY A 295 -0.27 -0.72 -15.74
CA GLY A 295 0.13 0.21 -14.71
C GLY A 295 1.43 0.91 -15.02
N ALA A 296 2.23 1.15 -13.99
CA ALA A 296 3.47 1.91 -14.09
C ALA A 296 4.64 1.10 -13.53
N ALA A 297 5.80 1.19 -14.16
CA ALA A 297 7.03 0.60 -13.67
C ALA A 297 8.22 1.54 -13.93
N GLY A 298 9.33 1.29 -13.24
CA GLY A 298 10.62 1.87 -13.57
C GLY A 298 11.45 2.22 -12.34
N GLY A 299 12.48 3.03 -12.58
CA GLY A 299 13.50 3.38 -11.59
C GLY A 299 14.72 2.49 -11.77
N ARG A 300 15.91 3.10 -11.80
CA ARG A 300 17.22 2.44 -12.05
C ARG A 300 17.38 1.72 -13.38
N ILE A 301 16.39 1.85 -14.25
CA ILE A 301 16.42 1.39 -15.63
C ILE A 301 16.48 2.61 -16.55
N PHE A 302 17.21 2.49 -17.66
CA PHE A 302 17.35 3.51 -18.69
C PHE A 302 15.97 4.05 -19.12
N PRO A 303 15.82 5.38 -19.33
CA PRO A 303 14.54 6.05 -19.50
C PRO A 303 13.43 5.20 -20.15
N GLU A 304 12.45 4.90 -19.32
CA GLU A 304 11.18 4.28 -19.69
C GLU A 304 10.07 5.32 -19.66
N GLY A 305 9.07 5.15 -20.52
CA GLY A 305 7.88 5.99 -20.47
C GLY A 305 7.08 5.78 -19.18
N GLY A 306 7.19 4.60 -18.56
CA GLY A 306 6.52 4.24 -17.31
C GLY A 306 5.33 3.33 -17.52
N LEU A 307 4.49 3.59 -18.54
CA LEU A 307 3.34 2.74 -18.85
C LEU A 307 3.78 1.31 -19.19
N THR A 308 3.25 0.36 -18.43
CA THR A 308 3.72 -1.02 -18.44
C THR A 308 2.54 -1.99 -18.43
N ILE A 309 2.69 -3.11 -19.12
CA ILE A 309 1.74 -4.22 -19.13
C ILE A 309 2.36 -5.47 -18.52
N TYR A 310 1.50 -6.29 -17.89
CA TYR A 310 1.92 -7.55 -17.29
C TYR A 310 0.86 -8.66 -17.46
N PRO A 311 0.79 -9.30 -18.64
CA PRO A 311 0.11 -10.58 -18.78
C PRO A 311 0.86 -11.69 -18.02
N ASN A 312 0.14 -12.48 -17.22
CA ASN A 312 0.68 -13.69 -16.61
C ASN A 312 -0.40 -14.78 -16.42
N ALA A 313 0.06 -16.01 -16.25
CA ALA A 313 -0.77 -17.17 -16.01
C ALA A 313 -0.08 -18.14 -15.05
N GLY A 314 -0.86 -18.99 -14.39
CA GLY A 314 -0.34 -19.86 -13.36
C GLY A 314 -1.35 -20.84 -12.79
N ALA A 315 -0.95 -21.48 -11.69
CA ALA A 315 -1.75 -22.41 -10.94
C ALA A 315 -1.67 -22.11 -9.43
N ASP A 316 -2.82 -22.12 -8.78
CA ASP A 316 -2.96 -22.05 -7.33
C ASP A 316 -3.19 -23.44 -6.75
N ILE A 317 -2.37 -23.84 -5.79
CA ILE A 317 -2.48 -25.08 -5.03
C ILE A 317 -2.96 -24.72 -3.62
N LYS A 318 -4.23 -25.02 -3.33
CA LYS A 318 -4.85 -24.83 -2.01
C LYS A 318 -4.55 -26.03 -1.11
N PHE A 319 -3.82 -25.76 -0.03
CA PHE A 319 -3.56 -26.74 1.03
C PHE A 319 -4.47 -26.56 2.25
N SER A 320 -5.24 -25.46 2.31
CA SER A 320 -6.36 -25.28 3.24
C SER A 320 -7.42 -24.33 2.65
N ASP A 321 -8.53 -24.13 3.35
CA ASP A 321 -9.59 -23.20 2.93
C ASP A 321 -9.16 -21.73 2.94
N ARG A 322 -8.07 -21.42 3.66
CA ARG A 322 -7.52 -20.08 3.87
C ARG A 322 -6.18 -19.86 3.18
N PHE A 323 -5.40 -20.90 2.93
CA PHE A 323 -4.04 -20.77 2.44
C PHE A 323 -3.79 -21.58 1.17
N GLY A 324 -3.03 -20.99 0.26
CA GLY A 324 -2.57 -21.65 -0.95
C GLY A 324 -1.21 -21.14 -1.38
N LEU A 325 -0.59 -21.89 -2.29
CA LEU A 325 0.64 -21.54 -2.98
C LEU A 325 0.29 -21.28 -4.45
N SER A 326 0.68 -20.14 -4.98
CA SER A 326 0.58 -19.84 -6.42
C SER A 326 1.93 -20.08 -7.07
N ILE A 327 1.95 -20.68 -8.25
CA ILE A 327 3.11 -20.70 -9.15
C ILE A 327 2.69 -20.06 -10.46
N HIS A 328 3.51 -19.17 -11.01
CA HIS A 328 3.10 -18.38 -12.16
C HIS A 328 4.28 -17.94 -13.01
N GLY A 329 3.96 -17.61 -14.27
CA GLY A 329 4.88 -17.04 -15.23
C GLY A 329 4.18 -16.03 -16.13
N GLY A 330 4.95 -15.10 -16.70
CA GLY A 330 4.38 -13.98 -17.42
C GLY A 330 5.40 -13.21 -18.25
N TYR A 331 4.97 -12.04 -18.72
CA TYR A 331 5.79 -11.14 -19.51
C TYR A 331 5.55 -9.70 -19.07
N HIS A 332 6.57 -9.10 -18.47
CA HIS A 332 6.56 -7.72 -18.03
C HIS A 332 7.12 -6.85 -19.16
N ARG A 333 6.41 -5.81 -19.57
CA ARG A 333 6.88 -4.93 -20.66
C ARG A 333 6.43 -3.48 -20.49
N SER A 334 7.42 -2.59 -20.51
CA SER A 334 7.23 -1.16 -20.72
C SER A 334 6.84 -0.91 -22.19
N ILE A 335 5.73 -0.22 -22.41
CA ILE A 335 5.17 -0.01 -23.76
C ILE A 335 5.52 1.37 -24.34
N LEU A 336 6.21 2.21 -23.59
CA LEU A 336 6.70 3.52 -23.99
C LEU A 336 8.15 3.72 -23.54
N GLY A 337 8.89 4.60 -24.22
CA GLY A 337 10.29 4.91 -23.91
C GLY A 337 11.31 4.16 -24.77
N ILE A 338 12.56 4.60 -24.68
CA ILE A 338 13.63 4.25 -25.66
C ILE A 338 14.20 2.85 -25.42
N ALA A 339 14.44 2.46 -24.16
CA ALA A 339 14.91 1.11 -23.84
C ALA A 339 13.79 0.06 -23.89
N SER A 340 12.56 0.47 -23.53
CA SER A 340 11.37 -0.41 -23.42
C SER A 340 11.69 -1.70 -22.65
N PHE A 341 11.97 -1.58 -21.34
CA PHE A 341 12.29 -2.74 -20.49
C PHE A 341 11.29 -3.85 -20.67
N GLN A 342 11.83 -5.07 -20.79
CA GLN A 342 11.01 -6.26 -20.94
C GLN A 342 11.69 -7.45 -20.29
N ALA A 343 10.88 -8.29 -19.67
CA ALA A 343 11.34 -9.50 -19.03
C ALA A 343 10.29 -10.60 -19.15
N LEU A 344 10.75 -11.84 -19.36
CA LEU A 344 9.93 -12.98 -18.93
C LEU A 344 9.97 -13.04 -17.41
N THR A 345 8.87 -13.47 -16.80
CA THR A 345 8.78 -13.59 -15.35
C THR A 345 8.46 -15.02 -14.96
N ALA A 346 9.00 -15.49 -13.83
CA ALA A 346 8.54 -16.68 -13.15
C ALA A 346 8.59 -16.44 -11.64
N GLY A 347 7.67 -17.03 -10.89
CA GLY A 347 7.61 -16.80 -9.46
C GLY A 347 6.63 -17.69 -8.74
N PHE A 348 6.54 -17.46 -7.44
CA PHE A 348 5.55 -18.10 -6.59
C PHE A 348 4.96 -17.11 -5.59
N SER A 349 3.77 -17.41 -5.08
CA SER A 349 3.09 -16.53 -4.13
C SER A 349 2.44 -17.30 -2.99
N LEU A 350 2.45 -16.71 -1.79
CA LEU A 350 1.69 -17.23 -0.65
C LEU A 350 0.35 -16.52 -0.60
N LYS A 351 -0.74 -17.27 -0.80
CA LYS A 351 -2.12 -16.75 -0.86
C LYS A 351 -2.86 -16.94 0.46
N TYR A 352 -3.55 -15.88 0.89
CA TYR A 352 -4.53 -15.89 1.96
C TYR A 352 -5.93 -15.59 1.41
N TYR A 353 -6.80 -16.59 1.40
CA TYR A 353 -8.18 -16.49 0.96
C TYR A 353 -9.08 -16.06 2.12
N SER A 354 -9.87 -15.00 1.92
CA SER A 354 -10.78 -14.50 2.94
C SER A 354 -12.20 -14.26 2.39
N LEU A 355 -13.18 -14.40 3.27
CA LEU A 355 -14.57 -14.04 3.02
C LEU A 355 -14.97 -13.02 4.10
N SER A 356 -15.01 -11.74 3.72
CA SER A 356 -15.07 -10.66 4.69
C SER A 356 -16.34 -9.80 4.58
N GLY A 357 -16.75 -9.18 5.69
CA GLY A 357 -17.83 -8.17 5.68
C GLY A 357 -19.25 -8.70 5.42
N GLY A 358 -19.51 -9.98 5.64
CA GLY A 358 -20.84 -10.58 5.54
C GLY A 358 -20.87 -12.01 6.08
N ILE A 359 -22.08 -12.55 6.29
CA ILE A 359 -22.28 -13.91 6.82
C ILE A 359 -22.55 -14.98 5.75
N GLU A 360 -22.70 -14.55 4.50
CA GLU A 360 -23.09 -15.39 3.37
C GLU A 360 -22.04 -15.31 2.27
N ASP A 361 -21.68 -16.44 1.69
CA ASP A 361 -20.81 -16.49 0.53
C ASP A 361 -21.52 -15.86 -0.69
N PRO A 362 -20.89 -14.88 -1.38
CA PRO A 362 -21.55 -14.08 -2.42
C PRO A 362 -21.95 -14.84 -3.67
N PHE A 363 -21.47 -16.07 -3.85
CA PHE A 363 -21.71 -16.83 -5.08
C PHE A 363 -22.46 -18.13 -4.84
N THR A 364 -22.18 -18.80 -3.71
CA THR A 364 -22.84 -20.07 -3.36
C THR A 364 -24.06 -19.90 -2.44
N GLY A 365 -24.25 -18.73 -1.84
CA GLY A 365 -25.34 -18.48 -0.87
C GLY A 365 -25.19 -19.24 0.46
N LYS A 366 -24.05 -19.94 0.66
CA LYS A 366 -23.79 -20.69 1.89
C LYS A 366 -23.59 -19.72 3.06
N LYS A 367 -24.34 -19.95 4.14
CA LYS A 367 -24.27 -19.15 5.36
C LYS A 367 -23.29 -19.74 6.36
N ALA A 368 -22.47 -18.88 6.96
CA ALA A 368 -21.61 -19.25 8.06
C ALA A 368 -22.43 -19.45 9.34
N SER A 369 -22.15 -20.53 10.07
CA SER A 369 -22.75 -20.79 11.40
C SER A 369 -22.02 -20.06 12.53
N LYS A 370 -20.73 -19.79 12.33
CA LYS A 370 -19.86 -19.07 13.27
C LYS A 370 -18.95 -18.13 12.47
N ILE A 371 -18.72 -16.94 13.02
CA ILE A 371 -17.88 -15.92 12.40
C ILE A 371 -16.86 -15.44 13.40
N ARG A 372 -15.63 -15.24 12.94
CA ARG A 372 -14.58 -14.58 13.72
C ARG A 372 -14.41 -13.17 13.19
N THR A 373 -14.35 -12.20 14.08
CA THR A 373 -14.00 -10.84 13.71
C THR A 373 -12.48 -10.70 13.59
N GLN A 374 -12.06 -10.08 12.51
CA GLN A 374 -10.68 -9.79 12.20
C GLN A 374 -10.36 -8.33 12.52
N GLY A 375 -9.39 -8.11 13.39
CA GLY A 375 -8.85 -6.78 13.67
C GLY A 375 -7.91 -6.33 12.57
N ILE A 376 -8.16 -5.14 12.03
CA ILE A 376 -7.29 -4.47 11.06
C ILE A 376 -7.10 -3.03 11.54
N GLN A 377 -5.88 -2.54 11.53
CA GLN A 377 -5.60 -1.12 11.77
C GLN A 377 -4.86 -0.55 10.57
N VAL A 378 -5.26 0.64 10.15
CA VAL A 378 -4.58 1.41 9.10
C VAL A 378 -4.08 2.70 9.73
N GLY A 379 -2.81 3.04 9.51
CA GLY A 379 -2.21 4.21 10.10
C GLY A 379 -1.34 5.00 9.13
N VAL A 380 -1.16 6.26 9.46
CA VAL A 380 -0.28 7.21 8.76
C VAL A 380 0.76 7.68 9.76
N GLN A 381 2.02 7.74 9.35
CA GLN A 381 3.11 8.13 10.23
C GLN A 381 4.07 9.09 9.54
N ASN A 382 4.53 10.08 10.29
CA ASN A 382 5.78 10.76 9.98
C ASN A 382 6.94 9.94 10.55
N GLN A 383 7.99 9.76 9.77
CA GLN A 383 9.20 9.06 10.19
C GLN A 383 10.41 9.95 9.96
N SER A 384 11.13 10.26 11.03
CA SER A 384 12.36 11.03 11.01
C SER A 384 13.53 10.09 11.24
N TYR A 385 14.42 10.00 10.26
CA TYR A 385 15.64 9.21 10.32
C TYR A 385 16.84 10.14 10.40
N TYR A 386 17.78 9.83 11.28
CA TYR A 386 18.93 10.69 11.56
C TYR A 386 20.22 10.15 10.94
N ASP A 387 21.04 11.05 10.40
CA ASP A 387 22.37 10.73 9.87
C ASP A 387 22.37 9.55 8.87
N VAL A 388 21.42 9.55 7.93
CA VAL A 388 21.28 8.46 6.95
C VAL A 388 22.45 8.50 5.96
N ALA A 389 23.13 7.37 5.80
CA ALA A 389 24.20 7.19 4.83
C ALA A 389 23.69 7.37 3.39
N LYS A 390 24.39 8.22 2.62
CA LYS A 390 24.02 8.56 1.24
C LYS A 390 25.26 8.57 0.36
N PHE A 391 25.14 8.09 -0.87
CA PHE A 391 26.27 8.08 -1.80
C PHE A 391 26.42 9.42 -2.54
N GLY A 392 27.65 9.90 -2.70
CA GLY A 392 27.96 11.13 -3.45
C GLY A 392 27.53 12.44 -2.77
N ILE A 393 27.01 12.40 -1.54
CA ILE A 393 26.77 13.56 -0.66
C ILE A 393 27.01 13.14 0.79
N PRO A 394 27.23 14.09 1.72
CA PRO A 394 27.31 13.77 3.14
C PRO A 394 26.03 13.12 3.67
N ASN A 395 26.19 12.33 4.74
CA ASN A 395 25.07 11.83 5.52
C ASN A 395 24.16 12.99 5.95
N SER A 396 22.86 12.71 6.00
CA SER A 396 21.89 13.72 6.40
C SER A 396 20.57 13.08 6.79
N ASP A 397 19.81 13.81 7.59
CA ASP A 397 18.48 13.40 8.01
C ASP A 397 17.55 13.17 6.81
N LEU A 398 16.55 12.33 7.05
CA LEU A 398 15.58 11.91 6.06
C LEU A 398 14.20 11.93 6.71
N GLN A 399 13.23 12.57 6.05
CA GLN A 399 11.85 12.61 6.51
C GLN A 399 10.97 11.85 5.54
N LEU A 400 10.14 10.95 6.06
CA LEU A 400 9.25 10.11 5.28
C LEU A 400 7.83 10.21 5.80
N ILE A 401 6.89 10.06 4.87
CA ILE A 401 5.51 9.73 5.18
C ILE A 401 5.30 8.24 4.95
N ALA A 402 4.63 7.58 5.89
CA ALA A 402 4.39 6.16 5.85
C ALA A 402 2.90 5.84 5.96
N ILE A 403 2.47 4.84 5.21
CA ILE A 403 1.17 4.18 5.37
C ILE A 403 1.40 2.76 5.85
N LYS A 404 0.75 2.41 6.95
CA LYS A 404 0.95 1.16 7.66
C LYS A 404 -0.36 0.43 7.85
N ILE A 405 -0.37 -0.87 7.58
CA ILE A 405 -1.48 -1.77 7.83
C ILE A 405 -1.03 -2.81 8.85
N MET A 406 -1.83 -3.01 9.89
CA MET A 406 -1.62 -4.02 10.92
C MET A 406 -2.80 -4.98 10.91
N TYR A 407 -2.52 -6.29 10.85
CA TYR A 407 -3.50 -7.35 10.82
C TYR A 407 -3.33 -8.23 12.06
N ASP A 408 -4.32 -8.23 12.94
CA ASP A 408 -4.24 -8.93 14.22
C ASP A 408 -4.27 -10.45 14.02
N ILE A 409 -3.29 -11.18 14.54
CA ILE A 409 -3.35 -12.65 14.64
C ILE A 409 -4.19 -13.05 15.85
N ASN A 410 -3.99 -12.33 16.96
CA ASN A 410 -4.74 -12.45 18.20
C ASN A 410 -4.66 -11.12 18.97
N LYS A 411 -5.06 -11.10 20.24
CA LYS A 411 -5.09 -9.87 21.06
C LYS A 411 -3.71 -9.25 21.34
N ARG A 412 -2.62 -9.99 21.09
CA ARG A 412 -1.23 -9.59 21.42
C ARG A 412 -0.36 -9.48 20.18
N PHE A 413 -0.49 -10.44 19.27
CA PHE A 413 0.36 -10.56 18.09
C PHE A 413 -0.38 -10.07 16.84
N TYR A 414 0.35 -9.38 15.97
CA TYR A 414 -0.13 -8.91 14.69
C TYR A 414 0.99 -8.99 13.64
N VAL A 415 0.61 -9.10 12.37
CA VAL A 415 1.54 -8.84 11.26
C VAL A 415 1.34 -7.40 10.80
N MET A 416 2.38 -6.79 10.25
CA MET A 416 2.30 -5.45 9.66
C MET A 416 2.92 -5.42 8.28
N GLY A 417 2.39 -4.53 7.45
CA GLY A 417 2.99 -4.08 6.20
C GLY A 417 3.02 -2.55 6.20
N GLU A 418 4.10 -1.96 5.69
CA GLU A 418 4.29 -0.52 5.66
C GLU A 418 4.99 -0.10 4.37
N ALA A 419 4.48 0.96 3.75
CA ALA A 419 5.12 1.65 2.64
C ALA A 419 5.47 3.07 3.09
N SER A 420 6.71 3.51 2.88
CA SER A 420 7.19 4.83 3.29
C SER A 420 7.98 5.51 2.19
N PHE A 421 7.76 6.80 2.00
CA PHE A 421 8.34 7.57 0.90
C PHE A 421 8.95 8.87 1.44
N ALA A 422 10.16 9.21 0.98
CA ALA A 422 10.87 10.40 1.42
C ALA A 422 10.24 11.69 0.88
N TYR A 423 9.99 12.66 1.76
CA TYR A 423 9.50 13.98 1.37
C TYR A 423 10.56 15.09 1.61
N GLU A 424 11.56 14.86 2.46
CA GLU A 424 12.70 15.75 2.68
C GLU A 424 14.00 14.98 2.90
N GLY A 425 15.14 15.67 2.84
CA GLY A 425 16.47 15.08 3.07
C GLY A 425 17.30 14.87 1.80
N LYS A 426 17.01 15.56 0.69
CA LYS A 426 17.72 15.44 -0.60
C LYS A 426 17.73 14.01 -1.18
N SER A 427 16.69 13.25 -0.84
CA SER A 427 16.52 11.84 -1.17
C SER A 427 15.18 11.56 -1.85
N GLY A 428 14.72 12.49 -2.69
CA GLY A 428 13.56 12.29 -3.54
C GLY A 428 13.74 11.08 -4.43
N GLY A 429 12.71 10.22 -4.45
CA GLY A 429 12.74 8.88 -5.01
C GLY A 429 13.19 7.78 -4.04
N TYR A 430 13.52 8.09 -2.79
CA TYR A 430 13.69 7.05 -1.77
C TYR A 430 12.32 6.55 -1.30
N ALA A 431 12.15 5.24 -1.30
CA ALA A 431 11.02 4.56 -0.73
C ALA A 431 11.44 3.25 -0.08
N HIS A 432 10.66 2.78 0.88
CA HIS A 432 10.77 1.43 1.40
C HIS A 432 9.41 0.77 1.63
N GLY A 433 9.36 -0.53 1.37
CA GLY A 433 8.27 -1.43 1.70
C GLY A 433 8.77 -2.48 2.69
N ILE A 434 8.16 -2.55 3.88
CA ILE A 434 8.55 -3.53 4.91
C ILE A 434 7.37 -4.32 5.42
N PHE A 435 7.66 -5.55 5.83
CA PHE A 435 6.74 -6.44 6.51
C PHE A 435 7.33 -6.89 7.84
N GLY A 436 6.49 -7.18 8.81
CA GLY A 436 6.98 -7.53 10.13
C GLY A 436 5.97 -8.18 11.05
N LEU A 437 6.49 -8.63 12.18
CA LEU A 437 5.70 -9.16 13.29
C LEU A 437 5.75 -8.16 14.44
N GLY A 438 4.58 -7.90 15.01
CA GLY A 438 4.41 -7.01 16.14
C GLY A 438 3.80 -7.71 17.34
N ILE A 439 4.20 -7.26 18.53
CA ILE A 439 3.61 -7.63 19.81
C ILE A 439 3.14 -6.37 20.54
N ARG A 440 1.97 -6.45 21.16
CA ARG A 440 1.37 -5.39 21.98
C ARG A 440 1.17 -5.87 23.40
N SER A 441 1.43 -4.99 24.37
CA SER A 441 1.06 -5.23 25.76
C SER A 441 -0.46 -5.13 25.96
N ASN A 442 -0.93 -5.55 27.13
CA ASN A 442 -2.26 -5.14 27.57
C ASN A 442 -2.33 -3.61 27.70
N LYS A 443 -3.55 -3.08 27.64
CA LYS A 443 -3.78 -1.67 27.99
C LYS A 443 -3.59 -1.46 29.50
N PHE A 444 -2.95 -0.36 29.87
CA PHE A 444 -2.73 0.11 31.24
C PHE A 444 -3.03 1.62 31.32
N ALA A 445 -2.85 2.22 32.50
CA ALA A 445 -3.19 3.63 32.77
C ALA A 445 -4.63 3.97 32.33
N ASN A 446 -5.62 3.34 32.97
CA ASN A 446 -7.05 3.48 32.65
C ASN A 446 -7.39 3.15 31.19
N ASN A 447 -6.77 2.10 30.65
CA ASN A 447 -6.91 1.65 29.26
C ASN A 447 -6.48 2.68 28.20
N LYS A 448 -5.76 3.74 28.57
CA LYS A 448 -5.30 4.78 27.64
C LYS A 448 -3.96 4.47 27.01
N LEU A 449 -3.12 3.63 27.62
CA LEU A 449 -1.77 3.34 27.13
C LEU A 449 -1.59 1.86 26.84
N SER A 450 -0.81 1.52 25.81
CA SER A 450 -0.23 0.18 25.63
C SER A 450 1.16 0.30 25.00
N LEU A 451 2.06 -0.62 25.29
CA LEU A 451 3.36 -0.71 24.64
C LEU A 451 3.27 -1.61 23.41
N PHE A 452 4.16 -1.40 22.44
CA PHE A 452 4.36 -2.32 21.33
C PHE A 452 5.83 -2.46 20.97
N ALA A 453 6.17 -3.58 20.35
CA ALA A 453 7.46 -3.84 19.75
C ALA A 453 7.26 -4.58 18.42
N GLU A 454 8.10 -4.29 17.44
CA GLU A 454 8.04 -4.83 16.09
C GLU A 454 9.42 -5.24 15.63
N ALA A 455 9.49 -6.38 14.94
CA ALA A 455 10.61 -6.79 14.13
C ALA A 455 10.14 -6.80 12.68
N SER A 456 10.75 -5.95 11.85
CA SER A 456 10.37 -5.81 10.45
C SER A 456 11.58 -5.86 9.53
N GLY A 457 11.35 -6.26 8.29
CA GLY A 457 12.33 -6.25 7.22
C GLY A 457 11.64 -6.13 5.87
N GLY A 458 12.40 -5.75 4.86
CA GLY A 458 11.87 -5.58 3.52
C GLY A 458 12.86 -4.91 2.60
N VAL A 459 12.35 -4.08 1.69
CA VAL A 459 13.09 -3.54 0.57
C VAL A 459 13.01 -2.02 0.60
N ALA A 460 14.15 -1.36 0.43
CA ALA A 460 14.37 0.07 0.35
C ALA A 460 15.21 0.38 -0.88
N GLY A 461 14.98 1.52 -1.50
CA GLY A 461 15.83 1.96 -2.60
C GLY A 461 15.53 3.36 -3.08
N GLY A 462 16.41 3.85 -3.95
CA GLY A 462 16.29 5.16 -4.57
C GLY A 462 16.79 6.32 -3.71
N GLY A 463 16.66 7.54 -4.23
CA GLY A 463 16.93 8.76 -3.46
C GLY A 463 18.33 8.88 -2.85
N ARG A 464 19.36 8.27 -3.45
CA ARG A 464 20.76 8.35 -2.97
C ARG A 464 21.07 7.65 -1.65
N VAL A 465 20.08 7.04 -1.01
CA VAL A 465 20.29 6.30 0.23
C VAL A 465 21.13 5.07 -0.07
N ASP A 466 22.15 4.84 0.75
CA ASP A 466 23.11 3.76 0.56
C ASP A 466 22.60 2.45 1.14
N SER A 467 21.50 1.95 0.58
CA SER A 467 20.84 0.70 0.98
C SER A 467 21.41 -0.55 0.28
N GLY A 468 22.44 -0.40 -0.55
CA GLY A 468 23.00 -1.48 -1.35
C GLY A 468 21.98 -2.09 -2.32
N GLU A 469 21.81 -3.41 -2.22
CA GLU A 469 20.81 -4.18 -2.98
C GLU A 469 19.37 -3.90 -2.52
N GLY A 470 19.20 -3.20 -1.41
CA GLY A 470 17.92 -2.69 -0.96
C GLY A 470 17.30 -3.43 0.21
N ILE A 471 17.86 -4.56 0.64
CA ILE A 471 17.37 -5.24 1.85
C ILE A 471 17.58 -4.34 3.07
N LEU A 472 16.55 -4.26 3.91
CA LEU A 472 16.59 -3.53 5.18
C LEU A 472 15.93 -4.33 6.30
N VAL A 473 16.37 -4.07 7.52
CA VAL A 473 15.72 -4.53 8.75
C VAL A 473 15.50 -3.36 9.68
N ARG A 474 14.39 -3.39 10.42
CA ARG A 474 14.01 -2.34 11.35
C ARG A 474 13.31 -2.90 12.58
N PRO A 475 14.02 -3.10 13.70
CA PRO A 475 13.37 -3.20 15.00
C PRO A 475 12.75 -1.85 15.40
N THR A 476 11.59 -1.89 16.05
CA THR A 476 10.89 -0.69 16.52
C THR A 476 10.18 -0.98 17.83
N ALA A 477 10.18 -0.03 18.76
CA ALA A 477 9.42 -0.10 19.99
C ALA A 477 8.77 1.24 20.31
N GLY A 478 7.58 1.21 20.91
CA GLY A 478 6.83 2.42 21.12
C GLY A 478 5.66 2.29 22.07
N VAL A 479 4.94 3.41 22.16
CA VAL A 479 3.76 3.58 23.00
C VAL A 479 2.58 3.97 22.14
N ASN A 480 1.44 3.35 22.43
CA ASN A 480 0.15 3.67 21.86
C ASN A 480 -0.67 4.44 22.89
N TYR A 481 -1.16 5.62 22.52
CA TYR A 481 -2.18 6.35 23.25
C TYR A 481 -3.55 6.14 22.59
N HIS A 482 -4.44 5.43 23.28
CA HIS A 482 -5.78 5.08 22.81
C HIS A 482 -6.72 6.25 23.09
N ILE A 483 -7.07 7.00 22.05
CA ILE A 483 -8.06 8.09 22.15
C ILE A 483 -9.43 7.49 22.45
N ASN A 484 -9.79 6.42 21.73
CA ASN A 484 -10.99 5.63 21.95
C ASN A 484 -10.73 4.18 21.50
N ASN A 485 -11.81 3.41 21.26
CA ASN A 485 -11.69 2.01 20.85
C ASN A 485 -11.07 1.83 19.45
N ASP A 486 -11.24 2.81 18.57
CA ASP A 486 -10.89 2.71 17.15
C ASP A 486 -9.68 3.61 16.80
N PHE A 487 -9.48 4.74 17.48
CA PHE A 487 -8.39 5.69 17.20
C PHE A 487 -7.24 5.60 18.20
N THR A 488 -6.03 5.52 17.68
CA THR A 488 -4.78 5.41 18.45
C THR A 488 -3.72 6.37 17.90
N ILE A 489 -3.04 7.10 18.77
CA ILE A 489 -1.80 7.81 18.45
C ILE A 489 -0.63 6.89 18.78
N ASN A 490 0.35 6.81 17.88
CA ASN A 490 1.52 5.96 18.01
C ASN A 490 2.77 6.85 18.07
N VAL A 491 3.63 6.62 19.05
CA VAL A 491 4.97 7.21 19.13
C VAL A 491 5.97 6.08 19.29
N SER A 492 7.01 6.04 18.46
CA SER A 492 8.02 4.99 18.52
C SER A 492 9.42 5.44 18.14
N GLY A 493 10.39 4.68 18.62
CA GLY A 493 11.78 4.75 18.17
C GLY A 493 12.21 3.41 17.58
N GLY A 494 13.14 3.45 16.63
CA GLY A 494 13.70 2.27 16.01
C GLY A 494 15.11 2.50 15.50
N GLN A 495 15.66 1.47 14.89
CA GLN A 495 16.94 1.51 14.19
C GLN A 495 16.76 0.83 12.84
N MET A 496 17.18 1.47 11.77
CA MET A 496 17.21 0.88 10.43
C MET A 496 18.63 0.47 10.07
N TRP A 497 18.77 -0.76 9.59
CA TRP A 497 20.01 -1.31 9.06
C TRP A 497 19.79 -1.82 7.65
N SER A 498 20.72 -1.50 6.75
CA SER A 498 20.82 -2.12 5.42
C SER A 498 22.00 -3.08 5.39
N PRO A 499 21.79 -4.41 5.44
CA PRO A 499 22.89 -5.37 5.54
C PRO A 499 23.89 -5.35 4.38
N PHE A 500 23.47 -4.88 3.21
CA PHE A 500 24.29 -4.78 2.00
C PHE A 500 24.66 -3.34 1.66
N GLY A 501 24.37 -2.39 2.55
CA GLY A 501 24.67 -0.97 2.38
C GLY A 501 25.29 -0.38 3.63
N ASN A 502 25.45 0.94 3.65
CA ASN A 502 26.07 1.66 4.77
C ASN A 502 25.05 2.31 5.72
N VAL A 503 23.75 2.13 5.48
CA VAL A 503 22.72 2.70 6.36
C VAL A 503 22.69 2.00 7.72
N ASN A 504 22.95 2.78 8.75
CA ASN A 504 22.71 2.45 10.15
C ASN A 504 22.16 3.70 10.85
N SER A 505 20.83 3.86 10.86
CA SER A 505 20.18 5.10 11.25
C SER A 505 19.11 4.88 12.31
N THR A 506 19.15 5.70 13.36
CA THR A 506 18.07 5.75 14.35
C THR A 506 16.87 6.50 13.76
N ASN A 507 15.66 6.01 14.04
CA ASN A 507 14.45 6.69 13.62
C ASN A 507 13.48 6.97 14.76
N PHE A 508 12.78 8.09 14.65
CA PHE A 508 11.66 8.49 15.50
C PHE A 508 10.41 8.60 14.64
N ASN A 509 9.31 8.01 15.11
CA ASN A 509 8.04 8.01 14.38
C ASN A 509 6.91 8.52 15.24
N ILE A 510 6.04 9.32 14.63
CA ILE A 510 4.77 9.76 15.20
C ILE A 510 3.67 9.52 14.18
N GLY A 511 2.56 8.93 14.62
CA GLY A 511 1.46 8.63 13.72
C GLY A 511 0.13 8.45 14.40
N ILE A 512 -0.88 8.24 13.57
CA ILE A 512 -2.24 7.93 13.97
C ILE A 512 -2.68 6.66 13.25
N SER A 513 -3.43 5.81 13.97
CA SER A 513 -4.00 4.59 13.42
C SER A 513 -5.50 4.53 13.73
N TYR A 514 -6.27 4.07 12.74
CA TYR A 514 -7.68 3.77 12.86
C TYR A 514 -7.90 2.26 12.73
N GLY A 515 -8.48 1.66 13.76
CA GLY A 515 -8.80 0.26 13.87
C GLY A 515 -10.24 -0.04 13.48
N ILE A 516 -10.43 -1.14 12.78
CA ILE A 516 -11.73 -1.71 12.44
C ILE A 516 -11.76 -3.20 12.74
N SER A 517 -12.96 -3.69 13.01
CA SER A 517 -13.25 -5.10 13.11
C SER A 517 -14.08 -5.54 11.90
N MET A 518 -13.55 -6.44 11.07
CA MET A 518 -14.26 -6.99 9.91
C MET A 518 -14.71 -8.42 10.19
N LEU A 519 -15.92 -8.80 9.79
CA LEU A 519 -16.34 -10.20 9.86
C LEU A 519 -15.46 -11.03 8.92
N ASN A 520 -15.04 -12.20 9.36
CA ASN A 520 -14.36 -13.21 8.56
C ASN A 520 -15.09 -14.55 8.73
N ALA A 521 -15.75 -14.98 7.66
CA ALA A 521 -16.64 -16.15 7.67
C ALA A 521 -15.95 -17.46 7.30
N LYS A 522 -14.73 -17.43 6.77
CA LYS A 522 -13.95 -18.65 6.54
C LYS A 522 -13.34 -19.13 7.85
N LYS A 523 -13.67 -20.36 8.28
CA LYS A 523 -13.04 -20.99 9.45
C LYS A 523 -11.72 -21.64 9.12
#